data_AF-A0A6I0DTV6-F1
#
_entry.id   AF-A0A6I0DTV6-F1
#
_cell.length_a   1.000
_cell.length_b   1.000
_cell.length_c   1.000
_cell.angle_alpha   90.00
_cell.angle_beta   90.00
_cell.angle_gamma   90.00
#
_symmetry.space_group_name_H-M   'P 1'
#
loop_
_entity.id
_entity.type
_entity.pdbx_description
1 polymer ?
#
loop_
_entity_poly.entity_id
_entity_poly.type
_entity_poly.pdbx_seq_one_letter_code
_entity_poly.pdbx_strand_id
1 'polypeptide(L)'
;QVCEELYRSGPGGLCGNEDMGSLSSWYVLSAMGIYAVTPGEAVYTIGSPLFGKATLDLGKGKTFTIEAQNNSAVNTYIQSATLNGKLLSRTWLSHQEITNGGTLVFKMGPEPNKKWGSKPEDVPPSMSKK
;
A
#
# COMPACT_ATOMS: atom_id res chain seq x y z
N GLN A 1 6.18 -5.54 -11.12
CA GLN A 1 6.30 -7.00 -11.30
C GLN A 1 4.93 -7.70 -11.23
N VAL A 2 4.46 -8.23 -10.09
CA VAL A 2 3.22 -9.06 -10.07
C VAL A 2 2.00 -8.34 -10.68
N CYS A 3 1.72 -7.11 -10.25
CA CYS A 3 0.59 -6.33 -10.81
C CYS A 3 0.75 -6.01 -12.30
N GLU A 4 1.97 -5.99 -12.85
CA GLU A 4 2.20 -5.63 -14.26
C GLU A 4 2.22 -6.86 -15.18
N GLU A 5 2.68 -7.99 -14.68
CA GLU A 5 2.91 -9.20 -15.49
C GLU A 5 1.71 -10.14 -15.49
N LEU A 6 1.02 -10.25 -14.35
CA LEU A 6 -0.04 -11.24 -14.12
C LEU A 6 -1.46 -10.69 -14.29
N TYR A 7 -1.59 -9.39 -14.55
CA TYR A 7 -2.87 -8.70 -14.73
C TYR A 7 -2.83 -7.86 -16.02
N ARG A 8 -3.77 -8.11 -16.92
CA ARG A 8 -3.90 -7.41 -18.20
C ARG A 8 -5.35 -7.06 -18.48
N SER A 9 -5.57 -6.00 -19.24
CA SER A 9 -6.89 -5.67 -19.75
C SER A 9 -7.31 -6.64 -20.86
N GLY A 10 -8.55 -7.11 -20.83
CA GLY A 10 -9.16 -7.94 -21.88
C GLY A 10 -9.35 -9.42 -21.51
N PRO A 11 -9.97 -10.22 -22.39
CA PRO A 11 -10.21 -11.65 -22.15
C PRO A 11 -8.90 -12.41 -21.90
N GLY A 12 -8.88 -13.25 -20.86
CA GLY A 12 -7.67 -14.01 -20.47
C GLY A 12 -6.59 -13.18 -19.77
N GLY A 13 -6.92 -11.99 -19.29
CA GLY A 13 -5.97 -11.09 -18.64
C GLY A 13 -5.58 -11.43 -17.20
N LEU A 14 -6.14 -12.51 -16.63
CA LEU A 14 -5.82 -12.98 -15.28
C LEU A 14 -4.94 -14.22 -15.35
N CYS A 15 -3.99 -14.35 -14.42
CA CYS A 15 -3.07 -15.49 -14.36
C CYS A 15 -3.71 -16.79 -13.82
N GLY A 16 -4.97 -16.76 -13.41
CA GLY A 16 -5.69 -17.89 -12.83
C GLY A 16 -7.18 -17.60 -12.67
N ASN A 17 -7.87 -18.44 -11.89
CA ASN A 17 -9.27 -18.22 -11.56
C ASN A 17 -9.45 -16.91 -10.77
N GLU A 18 -10.53 -16.19 -11.03
CA GLU A 18 -10.81 -14.91 -10.38
C GLU A 18 -11.21 -15.07 -8.89
N ASP A 19 -11.72 -16.26 -8.55
CA ASP A 19 -12.10 -16.67 -7.19
C ASP A 19 -13.03 -15.65 -6.49
N MET A 20 -14.11 -15.27 -7.19
CA MET A 20 -15.23 -14.47 -6.67
C MET A 20 -14.81 -13.14 -6.04
N GLY A 21 -13.91 -12.40 -6.68
CA GLY A 21 -13.42 -11.10 -6.22
C GLY A 21 -12.07 -11.16 -5.52
N SER A 22 -11.55 -12.34 -5.19
CA SER A 22 -10.30 -12.49 -4.45
C SER A 22 -9.12 -11.90 -5.24
N LEU A 23 -8.93 -12.34 -6.48
CA LEU A 23 -7.81 -11.88 -7.31
C LEU A 23 -7.95 -10.39 -7.68
N SER A 24 -9.18 -9.96 -7.95
CA SER A 24 -9.48 -8.56 -8.29
C SER A 24 -9.23 -7.61 -7.10
N SER A 25 -9.69 -7.99 -5.90
CA SER A 25 -9.48 -7.18 -4.70
C SER A 25 -8.01 -7.14 -4.28
N TRP A 26 -7.26 -8.23 -4.51
CA TRP A 26 -5.81 -8.25 -4.33
C TRP A 26 -5.15 -7.18 -5.20
N TYR A 27 -5.48 -7.13 -6.49
CA TYR A 27 -4.93 -6.14 -7.40
C TYR A 27 -5.24 -4.71 -6.95
N VAL A 28 -6.50 -4.43 -6.58
CA VAL A 28 -6.92 -3.08 -6.16
C VAL A 28 -6.13 -2.62 -4.93
N LEU A 29 -6.03 -3.45 -3.90
CA LEU A 29 -5.28 -3.12 -2.68
C LEU A 29 -3.79 -2.95 -2.99
N SER A 30 -3.18 -3.93 -3.66
CA SER A 30 -1.75 -3.91 -3.99
C SER A 30 -1.38 -2.73 -4.89
N ALA A 31 -2.22 -2.36 -5.86
CA ALA A 31 -1.99 -1.21 -6.73
C ALA A 31 -2.08 0.14 -5.99
N MET A 32 -2.88 0.23 -4.92
CA MET A 32 -2.85 1.37 -4.00
C MET A 32 -1.60 1.38 -3.10
N GLY A 33 -0.86 0.27 -3.02
CA GLY A 33 0.33 0.13 -2.20
C GLY A 33 0.06 -0.31 -0.76
N ILE A 34 -1.10 -0.89 -0.46
CA ILE A 34 -1.44 -1.40 0.87
C ILE A 34 -2.12 -2.78 0.78
N TYR A 35 -2.01 -3.62 1.80
CA TYR A 35 -2.68 -4.92 1.80
C TYR A 35 -3.03 -5.41 3.22
N ALA A 36 -4.21 -6.01 3.39
CA ALA A 36 -4.62 -6.61 4.66
C ALA A 36 -4.12 -8.05 4.76
N VAL A 37 -2.91 -8.24 5.28
CA VAL A 37 -2.24 -9.56 5.35
C VAL A 37 -2.98 -10.53 6.27
N THR A 38 -3.46 -10.03 7.41
CA THR A 38 -4.16 -10.83 8.43
C THR A 38 -5.58 -10.27 8.61
N PRO A 39 -6.56 -10.71 7.80
CA PRO A 39 -7.96 -10.31 7.99
C PRO A 39 -8.43 -10.60 9.43
N GLY A 40 -9.10 -9.61 10.04
CA GLY A 40 -9.46 -9.63 11.46
C GLY A 40 -8.52 -8.79 12.34
N GLU A 41 -7.28 -8.57 11.89
CA GLU A 41 -6.41 -7.54 12.44
C GLU A 41 -6.64 -6.21 11.73
N ALA A 42 -6.80 -5.13 12.50
CA ALA A 42 -7.12 -3.80 11.97
C ALA A 42 -5.89 -3.07 11.40
N VAL A 43 -5.07 -3.78 10.61
CA VAL A 43 -3.79 -3.33 10.08
C VAL A 43 -3.65 -3.64 8.59
N TYR A 44 -3.06 -2.69 7.86
CA TYR A 44 -2.71 -2.82 6.46
C TYR A 44 -1.19 -2.67 6.31
N THR A 45 -0.55 -3.66 5.72
CA THR A 45 0.88 -3.62 5.40
C THR A 45 1.11 -2.76 4.16
N ILE A 46 2.17 -1.97 4.16
CA ILE A 46 2.58 -1.13 3.05
C ILE A 46 3.39 -1.97 2.05
N GLY A 47 2.94 -1.96 0.80
CA GLY A 47 3.66 -2.49 -0.36
C GLY A 47 4.32 -1.36 -1.16
N SER A 48 4.23 -1.44 -2.49
CA SER A 48 4.65 -0.35 -3.38
C SER A 48 3.48 0.10 -4.24
N PRO A 49 3.12 1.40 -4.26
CA PRO A 49 2.00 1.91 -5.04
C PRO A 49 2.29 1.85 -6.55
N LEU A 50 1.28 1.45 -7.33
CA LEU A 50 1.37 1.42 -8.79
C LEU A 50 1.09 2.78 -9.42
N PHE A 51 0.19 3.56 -8.82
CA PHE A 51 -0.22 4.87 -9.33
C PHE A 51 0.49 6.02 -8.60
N GLY A 52 0.62 7.17 -9.24
CA GLY A 52 1.13 8.39 -8.59
C GLY A 52 0.19 8.95 -7.53
N LYS A 53 -1.12 8.67 -7.63
CA LYS A 53 -2.13 9.08 -6.65
C LYS A 53 -3.32 8.14 -6.66
N ALA A 54 -3.79 7.76 -5.48
CA ALA A 54 -5.06 7.07 -5.25
C ALA A 54 -5.84 7.80 -4.16
N THR A 55 -7.16 7.93 -4.30
CA THR A 55 -8.01 8.56 -3.28
C THR A 55 -9.19 7.65 -2.98
N LEU A 56 -9.34 7.31 -1.70
CA LEU A 56 -10.45 6.55 -1.16
C LEU A 56 -11.49 7.53 -0.63
N ASP A 57 -12.72 7.41 -1.12
CA ASP A 57 -13.89 8.03 -0.50
C ASP A 57 -14.34 7.15 0.69
N LEU A 58 -14.29 7.70 1.89
CA LEU A 58 -14.65 7.01 3.13
C LEU A 58 -16.12 7.27 3.51
N GLY A 59 -16.85 8.02 2.67
CA GLY A 59 -18.16 8.56 2.97
C GLY A 59 -18.11 9.72 3.94
N LYS A 60 -19.28 10.35 4.16
CA LYS A 60 -19.46 11.48 5.09
C LYS A 60 -18.50 12.66 4.83
N GLY A 61 -18.11 12.85 3.57
CA GLY A 61 -17.20 13.91 3.14
C GLY A 61 -15.74 13.70 3.54
N LYS A 62 -15.35 12.51 3.99
CA LYS A 62 -13.97 12.17 4.34
C LYS A 62 -13.29 11.41 3.20
N THR A 63 -12.03 11.74 2.97
CA THR A 63 -11.18 11.04 2.01
C THR A 63 -9.87 10.63 2.62
N PHE A 64 -9.32 9.51 2.18
CA PHE A 64 -7.93 9.13 2.43
C PHE A 64 -7.18 9.08 1.10
N THR A 65 -6.12 9.86 0.99
CA THR A 65 -5.32 9.95 -0.25
C THR A 65 -3.95 9.32 -0.03
N ILE A 66 -3.53 8.48 -0.98
CA ILE A 66 -2.18 7.95 -1.09
C ILE A 66 -1.52 8.64 -2.28
N GLU A 67 -0.41 9.34 -2.05
CA GLU A 67 0.38 10.01 -3.09
C GLU A 67 1.77 9.40 -3.16
N ALA A 68 2.21 9.00 -4.36
CA ALA A 68 3.51 8.42 -4.61
C ALA A 68 4.33 9.39 -5.47
N GLN A 69 5.09 10.26 -4.81
CA GLN A 69 5.93 11.25 -5.48
C GLN A 69 7.07 10.57 -6.22
N ASN A 70 7.30 10.99 -7.47
CA ASN A 70 8.28 10.42 -8.39
C ASN A 70 8.04 8.95 -8.77
N ASN A 71 6.81 8.42 -8.60
CA ASN A 71 6.51 7.04 -8.99
C ASN A 71 6.65 6.84 -10.50
N SER A 72 7.31 5.75 -10.90
CA SER A 72 7.51 5.39 -12.30
C SER A 72 7.89 3.90 -12.40
N ALA A 73 7.94 3.36 -13.63
CA ALA A 73 8.44 2.01 -13.87
C ALA A 73 9.87 1.77 -13.36
N VAL A 74 10.65 2.83 -13.18
CA VAL A 74 12.01 2.79 -12.60
C VAL A 74 11.96 3.01 -11.09
N ASN A 75 11.18 3.99 -10.64
CA ASN A 75 11.12 4.40 -9.24
C ASN A 75 10.07 3.62 -8.46
N THR A 76 10.38 2.38 -8.13
CA THR A 76 9.45 1.45 -7.47
C THR A 76 9.71 1.27 -5.97
N TYR A 77 10.80 1.82 -5.42
CA TYR A 77 11.15 1.67 -4.00
C TYR A 77 10.78 2.89 -3.17
N ILE A 78 10.15 2.66 -2.02
CA ILE A 78 9.83 3.72 -1.06
C ILE A 78 11.12 4.19 -0.38
N GLN A 79 11.41 5.48 -0.50
CA GLN A 79 12.53 6.15 0.15
C GLN A 79 12.14 6.73 1.51
N SER A 80 10.91 7.23 1.63
CA SER A 80 10.35 7.73 2.89
C SER A 80 8.83 7.84 2.79
N ALA A 81 8.16 7.87 3.93
CA ALA A 81 6.71 8.07 4.01
C ALA A 81 6.37 9.14 5.04
N THR A 82 5.29 9.88 4.78
CA THR A 82 4.64 10.75 5.78
C THR A 82 3.15 10.49 5.82
N LEU A 83 2.57 10.50 7.01
CA LEU A 83 1.13 10.42 7.22
C LEU A 83 0.68 11.74 7.85
N ASN A 84 -0.19 12.47 7.15
CA ASN A 84 -0.68 13.79 7.57
C ASN A 84 0.47 14.75 7.93
N GLY A 85 1.52 14.75 7.11
CA GLY A 85 2.72 15.59 7.28
C GLY A 85 3.71 15.10 8.35
N LYS A 86 3.39 14.04 9.11
CA LYS A 86 4.29 13.46 10.11
C LYS A 86 5.08 12.30 9.52
N LEU A 87 6.37 12.19 9.88
CA LEU A 87 7.21 11.09 9.42
C LEU A 87 6.61 9.74 9.85
N LEU A 88 6.50 8.82 8.88
CA LEU A 88 6.07 7.44 9.10
C LEU A 88 7.25 6.52 8.81
N SER A 89 7.87 5.96 9.85
CA SER A 89 9.00 5.02 9.71
C SER A 89 8.55 3.57 9.53
N ARG A 90 7.39 3.21 10.09
CA ARG A 90 6.81 1.86 10.03
C ARG A 90 6.21 1.50 8.67
N THR A 91 6.12 0.20 8.42
CA THR A 91 5.66 -0.38 7.14
C THR A 91 4.20 -0.81 7.16
N TRP A 92 3.38 -0.16 7.99
CA TRP A 92 1.96 -0.50 8.15
C TRP A 92 1.12 0.69 8.61
N LEU A 93 -0.18 0.60 8.38
CA LEU A 93 -1.22 1.55 8.79
C LEU A 93 -2.28 0.85 9.59
N SER A 94 -2.84 1.51 10.60
CA SER A 94 -4.06 1.01 11.24
C SER A 94 -5.30 1.38 10.42
N HIS A 95 -6.36 0.59 10.55
CA HIS A 95 -7.66 0.89 9.95
C HIS A 95 -8.22 2.25 10.43
N GLN A 96 -7.96 2.62 11.69
CA GLN A 96 -8.39 3.90 12.24
C GLN A 96 -7.71 5.09 11.54
N GLU A 97 -6.43 4.95 11.17
CA GLU A 97 -5.71 6.01 10.46
C GLU A 97 -6.25 6.24 9.05
N ILE A 98 -6.64 5.15 8.37
CA ILE A 98 -7.27 5.26 7.05
C ILE A 98 -8.66 5.88 7.19
N THR A 99 -9.51 5.37 8.09
CA THR A 99 -10.91 5.83 8.24
C THR A 99 -11.06 7.21 8.85
N ASN A 100 -10.03 7.73 9.53
CA ASN A 100 -9.97 9.13 9.93
C ASN A 100 -9.76 10.09 8.74
N GLY A 101 -9.35 9.57 7.59
CA GLY A 101 -9.01 10.36 6.42
C GLY A 101 -7.63 11.01 6.52
N GLY A 102 -7.30 11.80 5.50
CA GLY A 102 -6.03 12.52 5.40
C GLY A 102 -5.18 12.06 4.23
N THR A 103 -3.87 12.20 4.34
CA THR A 103 -2.93 11.97 3.24
C THR A 103 -1.69 11.21 3.67
N LEU A 104 -1.44 10.09 3.01
CA LEU A 104 -0.20 9.34 3.03
C LEU A 104 0.63 9.73 1.82
N VAL A 105 1.85 10.21 2.04
CA VAL A 105 2.76 10.60 0.96
C VAL A 105 4.01 9.73 1.01
N PHE A 106 4.28 9.02 -0.08
CA PHE A 106 5.52 8.32 -0.34
C PHE A 106 6.43 9.13 -1.23
N LYS A 107 7.74 9.10 -0.94
CA LYS A 107 8.77 9.49 -1.90
C LYS A 107 9.35 8.22 -2.52
N MET A 108 9.24 8.07 -3.83
CA MET A 108 9.72 6.90 -4.56
C MET A 108 11.13 7.13 -5.11
N GLY A 109 11.87 6.04 -5.35
CA GLY A 109 13.21 6.07 -5.90
C GLY A 109 13.58 4.74 -6.58
N PRO A 110 14.68 4.74 -7.35
CA PRO A 110 15.07 3.61 -8.20
C PRO A 110 15.80 2.50 -7.43
N GLU A 111 16.30 2.79 -6.23
CA GLU A 111 17.06 1.85 -5.41
C GLU A 111 16.43 1.62 -4.03
N PRO A 112 16.63 0.45 -3.41
CA PRO A 112 16.09 0.19 -2.06
C PRO A 112 16.70 1.11 -1.00
N ASN A 113 15.85 1.78 -0.22
CA ASN A 113 16.30 2.42 1.02
C ASN A 113 16.37 1.39 2.16
N LYS A 114 17.60 0.98 2.53
CA LYS A 114 17.83 0.00 3.61
C LYS A 114 17.57 0.53 5.04
N LYS A 115 17.25 1.82 5.20
CA LYS A 115 17.04 2.45 6.51
C LYS A 115 15.57 2.66 6.87
N TRP A 116 14.68 2.76 5.88
CA TRP A 116 13.26 2.97 6.13
C TRP A 116 12.58 1.63 6.43
N GLY A 117 11.73 1.57 7.46
CA GLY A 117 11.03 0.34 7.83
C GLY A 117 11.91 -0.78 8.39
N SER A 118 13.17 -0.48 8.75
CA SER A 118 14.16 -1.49 9.09
C SER A 118 14.33 -1.73 10.59
N LYS A 119 13.73 -0.91 11.45
CA LYS A 119 13.88 -1.06 12.90
C LYS A 119 12.92 -2.13 13.45
N PRO A 120 13.24 -2.78 14.57
CA PRO A 120 12.35 -3.76 15.19
C PRO A 120 10.93 -3.22 15.48
N GLU A 121 10.79 -1.94 15.80
CA GLU A 121 9.50 -1.28 16.05
C GLU A 121 8.72 -0.90 14.77
N ASP A 122 9.35 -0.96 13.60
CA ASP A 122 8.73 -0.56 12.34
C ASP A 122 7.94 -1.70 11.67
N VAL A 123 8.10 -2.94 12.16
CA VAL A 123 7.44 -4.13 11.60
C VAL A 123 5.95 -4.16 11.97
N PRO A 124 5.10 -4.82 11.17
CA PRO A 124 3.71 -5.05 11.53
C PRO A 124 3.58 -5.82 12.86
N PRO A 125 2.52 -5.59 13.63
CA PRO A 125 2.24 -6.34 14.85
C PRO A 125 2.14 -7.85 14.60
N SER A 126 2.41 -8.62 15.66
CA SER A 126 2.29 -10.07 15.68
C SER A 126 1.84 -10.51 17.07
N MET A 127 1.23 -11.70 17.16
CA MET A 127 0.79 -12.28 18.43
C MET A 127 1.98 -12.52 19.38
N SER A 128 3.12 -12.94 18.84
CA SER A 128 4.35 -13.13 19.61
C SER A 128 5.15 -11.82 19.65
N LYS A 129 5.69 -11.48 20.82
CA LYS A 129 6.66 -10.40 20.96
C LYS A 129 8.06 -10.90 20.57
N LYS A 130 8.87 -10.02 19.98
CA LYS A 130 10.32 -10.21 19.85
C LYS A 130 11.01 -9.84 21.16
#